data_AF-A0A534KII6-F1
#
_entry.id   AF-A0A534KII6-F1
#
_cell.length_a   1.000
_cell.length_b   1.000
_cell.length_c   1.000
_cell.angle_alpha   90.00
_cell.angle_beta   90.00
_cell.angle_gamma   90.00
#
_symmetry.space_group_name_H-M   'P 1'
#
loop_
_entity.id
_entity.type
_entity.pdbx_description
1 polymer ?
#
loop_
_entity_poly.entity_id
_entity_poly.type
_entity_poly.pdbx_seq_one_letter_code
_entity_poly.pdbx_strand_id
1 'polypeptide(L)'
;MDPDLNLDVHVGDLDGLGSVYSPSGLLITKPSERILGTSEGWDMNVRSPWRRLLPKLIFPGFNTKAKSTLYVTTERIVLVREIDAWRELKEELSPLGVPTAAAKEIRLKQLKARGGRQYCEIRPTDFRVVKMKRVDRPWSWLGLRLLGTDTRQYALTISKTDGLDPEMLTLIQSRFAGHSFGSG
;
A
#
# COMPACT_ATOMS: atom_id res chain seq x y z
N MET A 1 -25.89 6.56 -3.30
CA MET A 1 -25.13 6.84 -2.07
C MET A 1 -24.23 5.65 -1.86
N ASP A 2 -22.98 5.72 -2.34
CA ASP A 2 -21.98 4.74 -1.98
C ASP A 2 -21.48 5.15 -0.59
N PRO A 3 -21.62 4.30 0.45
CA PRO A 3 -21.01 4.62 1.72
C PRO A 3 -19.51 4.66 1.47
N ASP A 4 -18.85 5.73 1.92
CA ASP A 4 -17.48 5.64 2.36
C ASP A 4 -17.45 4.56 3.46
N LEU A 5 -17.38 3.30 3.00
CA LEU A 5 -17.06 2.14 3.79
C LEU A 5 -15.75 2.52 4.46
N ASN A 6 -15.77 2.53 5.79
CA ASN A 6 -14.59 2.63 6.61
C ASN A 6 -13.73 1.40 6.26
N LEU A 7 -12.90 1.52 5.21
CA LEU A 7 -12.12 0.41 4.70
C LEU A 7 -10.86 0.35 5.54
N ASP A 8 -10.56 -0.83 6.06
CA ASP A 8 -9.35 -1.02 6.85
C ASP A 8 -8.06 -0.79 6.00
N VAL A 9 -8.21 -0.75 4.67
CA VAL A 9 -7.21 -0.31 3.69
C VAL A 9 -7.72 0.87 2.88
N HIS A 10 -7.00 2.00 2.92
CA HIS A 10 -7.28 3.17 2.09
C HIS A 10 -6.21 3.33 1.02
N VAL A 11 -6.63 3.53 -0.22
CA VAL A 11 -5.74 3.77 -1.36
C VAL A 11 -6.22 4.99 -2.11
N GLY A 12 -5.28 5.74 -2.68
CA GLY A 12 -5.61 6.91 -3.46
C GLY A 12 -4.44 7.44 -4.25
N ASP A 13 -4.69 8.54 -4.93
CA ASP A 13 -3.70 9.30 -5.70
C ASP A 13 -3.63 10.77 -5.24
N LEU A 14 -4.20 11.70 -6.01
CA LEU A 14 -4.18 13.13 -5.77
C LEU A 14 -5.06 13.55 -4.59
N ASP A 15 -6.07 12.76 -4.24
CA ASP A 15 -6.92 12.96 -3.06
C ASP A 15 -6.13 12.90 -1.75
N GLY A 16 -4.98 12.22 -1.75
CA GLY A 16 -4.03 12.21 -0.64
C GLY A 16 -3.17 13.48 -0.52
N LEU A 17 -3.13 14.36 -1.53
CA LEU A 17 -2.27 15.55 -1.51
C LEU A 17 -2.82 16.59 -0.53
N GLY A 18 -2.00 16.99 0.44
CA GLY A 18 -2.37 17.92 1.51
C GLY A 18 -3.14 17.28 2.67
N SER A 19 -3.49 15.99 2.57
CA SER A 19 -4.23 15.24 3.59
C SER A 19 -3.44 14.03 4.13
N VAL A 20 -2.82 13.26 3.24
CA VAL A 20 -1.99 12.08 3.55
C VAL A 20 -0.51 12.40 3.32
N TYR A 21 -0.20 13.11 2.24
CA TYR A 21 1.17 13.49 1.91
C TYR A 21 1.25 14.95 1.46
N SER A 22 2.37 15.59 1.77
CA SER A 22 2.69 16.96 1.36
C SER A 22 3.09 17.03 -0.13
N PRO A 23 3.15 18.21 -0.76
CA PRO A 23 3.65 18.33 -2.14
C PRO A 23 5.03 17.70 -2.37
N SER A 24 5.91 17.72 -1.35
CA SER A 24 7.23 17.07 -1.41
C SER A 24 7.17 15.55 -1.24
N GLY A 25 6.04 14.97 -0.83
CA GLY A 25 5.83 13.52 -0.67
C GLY A 25 6.06 12.99 0.72
N LEU A 26 6.30 13.90 1.67
CA LEU A 26 6.42 13.57 3.07
C LEU A 26 5.04 13.26 3.66
N LEU A 27 4.97 12.25 4.51
CA LEU A 27 3.75 11.91 5.24
C LEU A 27 3.25 13.10 6.07
N ILE A 28 1.96 13.39 5.98
CA ILE A 28 1.26 14.31 6.88
C ILE A 28 0.71 13.48 8.03
N THR A 29 1.26 13.69 9.23
CA THR A 29 0.85 12.99 10.45
C THR A 29 -0.41 13.59 11.04
N LYS A 30 -1.27 12.74 11.63
CA LYS A 30 -2.39 13.19 12.45
C LYS A 30 -1.91 13.80 13.80
N PRO A 31 -2.75 14.58 14.52
CA PRO A 31 -2.36 15.30 15.75
C PRO A 31 -1.79 14.48 16.92
N SER A 32 -1.77 13.14 16.85
CA SER A 32 -1.13 12.27 17.86
C SER A 32 -0.31 11.14 17.24
N GLU A 33 -0.20 11.15 15.91
CA GLU A 33 0.53 10.15 15.16
C GLU A 33 2.02 10.49 15.18
N ARG A 34 2.86 9.52 15.56
CA ARG A 34 4.32 9.65 15.54
C ARG A 34 4.91 8.67 14.55
N ILE A 35 5.86 9.14 13.75
CA ILE A 35 6.64 8.28 12.86
C ILE A 35 7.60 7.45 13.73
N LEU A 36 7.47 6.13 13.64
CA LEU A 36 8.34 5.16 14.30
C LEU A 36 9.53 4.79 13.40
N GLY A 37 9.34 4.86 12.09
CA GLY A 37 10.40 4.61 11.11
C GLY A 37 10.01 5.04 9.71
N THR A 38 11.01 5.33 8.89
CA THR A 38 10.86 5.70 7.48
C THR A 38 11.96 5.02 6.67
N SER A 39 11.60 4.42 5.54
CA SER A 39 12.57 3.78 4.65
C SER A 39 12.10 3.86 3.20
N GLU A 40 13.02 4.18 2.30
CA GLU A 40 12.75 4.26 0.86
C GLU A 40 12.77 2.87 0.21
N GLY A 41 12.33 2.77 -1.04
CA GLY A 41 12.53 1.56 -1.84
C GLY A 41 11.68 0.37 -1.40
N TRP A 42 10.55 0.61 -0.75
CA TRP A 42 9.59 -0.43 -0.34
C TRP A 42 8.40 -0.49 -1.30
N ASP A 43 7.79 -1.66 -1.43
CA ASP A 43 6.60 -1.86 -2.24
C ASP A 43 5.53 -2.58 -1.43
N MET A 44 4.28 -2.36 -1.84
CA MET A 44 3.11 -2.91 -1.18
C MET A 44 2.12 -3.42 -2.21
N ASN A 45 1.59 -4.62 -1.98
CA ASN A 45 0.55 -5.21 -2.81
C ASN A 45 -0.62 -5.66 -1.93
N VAL A 46 -1.81 -5.16 -2.22
CA VAL A 46 -3.03 -5.49 -1.47
C VAL A 46 -4.09 -6.09 -2.39
N ARG A 47 -4.66 -7.22 -1.97
CA ARG A 47 -5.75 -7.91 -2.66
C ARG A 47 -6.85 -8.31 -1.68
N SER A 48 -8.09 -8.32 -2.15
CA SER A 48 -9.25 -8.80 -1.39
C SER A 48 -10.27 -9.50 -2.30
N PRO A 49 -10.82 -10.66 -1.94
CA PRO A 49 -10.41 -11.54 -0.83
C PRO A 49 -9.12 -12.34 -1.16
N TRP A 50 -8.48 -12.99 -0.18
CA TRP A 50 -7.30 -13.84 -0.45
C TRP A 50 -7.58 -15.24 -0.99
N ARG A 51 -8.85 -15.69 -1.05
CA ARG A 51 -9.24 -17.10 -1.28
C ARG A 51 -10.24 -17.33 -2.43
N ARG A 52 -10.43 -16.40 -3.39
CA ARG A 52 -11.34 -16.61 -4.54
C ARG A 52 -10.60 -16.80 -5.87
N LEU A 53 -11.33 -17.37 -6.84
CA LEU A 53 -10.90 -17.61 -8.23
C LEU A 53 -10.35 -16.35 -8.92
N LEU A 54 -10.86 -15.16 -8.56
CA LEU A 54 -10.41 -13.86 -9.06
C LEU A 54 -10.39 -12.83 -7.91
N PRO A 55 -9.27 -12.69 -7.18
CA PRO A 55 -9.15 -11.69 -6.12
C PRO A 55 -9.05 -10.28 -6.73
N LYS A 56 -9.81 -9.31 -6.20
CA LYS A 56 -9.71 -7.92 -6.65
C LYS A 56 -8.41 -7.32 -6.14
N LEU A 57 -7.66 -6.71 -7.04
CA LEU A 57 -6.48 -5.91 -6.70
C LEU A 57 -6.97 -4.58 -6.12
N ILE A 58 -6.56 -4.28 -4.90
CA ILE A 58 -6.87 -3.00 -4.23
C ILE A 58 -5.72 -2.04 -4.47
N PHE A 59 -4.49 -2.53 -4.25
CA PHE A 59 -3.28 -1.76 -4.45
C PHE A 59 -2.24 -2.62 -5.19
N PRO A 60 -1.96 -2.36 -6.48
CA PRO A 60 -0.95 -3.11 -7.23
C PRO A 60 0.46 -2.81 -6.73
N GLY A 61 1.19 -3.80 -6.20
CA GLY A 61 2.64 -3.64 -5.94
C GLY A 61 3.47 -3.78 -7.22
N PHE A 62 4.48 -2.93 -7.43
CA PHE A 62 5.33 -2.85 -8.62
C PHE A 62 6.20 -4.09 -8.88
N ASN A 63 6.63 -4.83 -7.85
CA ASN A 63 7.56 -5.97 -7.96
C ASN A 63 8.91 -5.63 -8.64
N THR A 64 9.26 -4.36 -8.73
CA THR A 64 10.51 -3.81 -9.26
C THR A 64 10.98 -2.69 -8.34
N LYS A 65 12.17 -2.13 -8.58
CA LYS A 65 12.68 -1.01 -7.78
C LYS A 65 11.66 0.13 -7.77
N ALA A 66 11.07 0.38 -6.61
CA ALA A 66 10.02 1.38 -6.44
C ALA A 66 10.63 2.69 -5.95
N LYS A 67 10.24 3.81 -6.57
CA LYS A 67 10.55 5.15 -6.06
C LYS A 67 9.47 5.55 -5.07
N SER A 68 9.66 5.10 -3.84
CA SER A 68 8.65 5.09 -2.79
C SER A 68 9.29 5.31 -1.42
N THR A 69 8.47 5.76 -0.49
CA THR A 69 8.81 5.90 0.91
C THR A 69 7.73 5.20 1.73
N LEU A 70 8.15 4.25 2.57
CA LEU A 70 7.30 3.60 3.55
C LEU A 70 7.47 4.29 4.89
N TYR A 71 6.34 4.65 5.49
CA TYR A 71 6.25 5.22 6.82
C TYR A 71 5.55 4.22 7.73
N VAL A 72 6.19 3.90 8.86
CA VAL A 72 5.56 3.15 9.93
C VAL A 72 5.32 4.10 11.08
N THR A 73 4.07 4.23 11.52
CA THR A 73 3.67 5.15 12.59
C THR A 73 3.02 4.42 13.75
N THR A 74 2.74 5.17 14.82
CA THR A 74 1.97 4.70 15.98
C THR A 74 0.54 4.31 15.65
N GLU A 75 0.00 4.74 14.50
CA GLU A 75 -1.41 4.48 14.12
C GLU A 75 -1.53 3.64 12.84
N ARG A 76 -0.69 3.89 11.85
CA ARG A 76 -0.83 3.33 10.49
C ARG A 76 0.52 3.02 9.86
N ILE A 77 0.46 2.22 8.80
CA ILE A 77 1.55 2.02 7.86
C ILE A 77 1.12 2.66 6.55
N VAL A 78 1.94 3.55 6.02
CA VAL A 78 1.64 4.29 4.80
C VAL A 78 2.77 4.13 3.81
N LEU A 79 2.47 3.60 2.63
CA LEU A 79 3.37 3.67 1.49
C LEU A 79 2.97 4.85 0.61
N VAL A 80 3.91 5.74 0.32
CA VAL A 80 3.74 6.82 -0.66
C VAL A 80 4.73 6.59 -1.80
N ARG A 81 4.28 6.62 -3.04
CA ARG A 81 5.13 6.36 -4.22
C ARG A 81 4.75 7.20 -5.42
N GLU A 82 5.71 7.41 -6.31
CA GLU A 82 5.41 8.03 -7.60
C GLU A 82 4.41 7.20 -8.41
N ILE A 83 3.59 7.89 -9.21
CA ILE A 83 2.66 7.23 -10.14
C ILE A 83 3.46 6.49 -11.22
N ASP A 84 3.31 5.17 -11.34
CA ASP A 84 3.88 4.41 -12.46
C ASP A 84 2.91 4.45 -13.64
N ALA A 85 3.14 5.40 -14.55
CA ALA A 85 2.27 5.60 -15.70
C ALA A 85 2.29 4.42 -16.67
N TRP A 86 3.44 3.76 -16.85
CA TRP A 86 3.54 2.62 -17.76
C TRP A 86 2.64 1.47 -17.28
N ARG A 87 2.66 1.21 -15.99
CA ARG A 87 1.87 0.12 -15.39
C ARG A 87 0.38 0.40 -15.38
N GLU A 88 0.00 1.64 -15.10
CA GLU A 88 -1.38 2.09 -15.20
C GLU A 88 -1.93 1.98 -16.63
N LEU A 89 -1.07 2.12 -17.64
CA LEU A 89 -1.46 2.05 -19.05
C LEU A 89 -1.40 0.64 -19.62
N LYS A 90 -0.55 -0.24 -19.08
CA LYS A 90 -0.28 -1.58 -19.63
C LYS A 90 -1.53 -2.44 -19.81
N GLU A 91 -2.51 -2.34 -18.90
CA GLU A 91 -3.77 -3.09 -18.98
C GLU A 91 -4.68 -2.61 -20.11
N GLU A 92 -4.47 -1.38 -20.60
CA GLU A 92 -5.27 -0.73 -21.64
C GLU A 92 -4.59 -0.76 -23.03
N LEU A 93 -3.40 -1.36 -23.17
CA LEU A 93 -2.62 -1.39 -24.43
C LEU A 93 -3.18 -2.36 -25.50
N SER A 94 -4.43 -2.80 -25.38
CA SER A 94 -5.09 -3.54 -26.45
C SER A 94 -5.49 -2.58 -27.60
N PRO A 95 -5.60 -3.05 -28.87
CA PRO A 95 -5.98 -2.19 -29.98
C PRO A 95 -7.32 -1.44 -29.79
N LEU A 96 -8.25 -2.03 -29.02
CA LEU A 96 -9.53 -1.42 -28.64
C LEU A 96 -9.42 -0.46 -27.44
N GLY A 97 -8.33 -0.53 -26.67
CA GLY A 97 -8.06 0.28 -25.48
C GLY A 97 -7.18 1.51 -25.74
N VAL A 98 -6.64 1.69 -26.96
CA VAL A 98 -5.74 2.82 -27.30
C VAL A 98 -6.35 4.20 -26.98
N PRO A 99 -7.62 4.50 -27.29
CA PRO A 99 -8.23 5.79 -26.91
C PRO A 99 -8.32 5.98 -25.39
N THR A 100 -8.67 4.92 -24.67
CA THR A 100 -8.73 4.90 -23.20
C THR A 100 -7.34 5.09 -22.57
N ALA A 101 -6.33 4.42 -23.13
CA ALA A 101 -4.93 4.55 -22.73
C ALA A 101 -4.42 6.00 -22.94
N ALA A 102 -4.72 6.62 -24.07
CA ALA A 102 -4.31 8.01 -24.34
C ALA A 102 -4.95 9.00 -23.34
N ALA A 103 -6.25 8.85 -23.05
CA ALA A 103 -6.93 9.68 -22.06
C ALA A 103 -6.35 9.47 -20.64
N LYS A 104 -6.06 8.21 -20.28
CA LYS A 104 -5.43 7.86 -19.01
C LYS A 104 -4.02 8.42 -18.91
N GLU A 105 -3.24 8.40 -19.99
CA GLU A 105 -1.88 8.96 -20.02
C GLU A 105 -1.87 10.46 -19.76
N ILE A 106 -2.77 11.21 -20.42
CA ILE A 106 -2.92 12.66 -20.21
C ILE A 106 -3.26 12.95 -18.75
N ARG A 107 -4.22 12.22 -18.16
CA ARG A 107 -4.56 12.34 -16.74
C ARG A 107 -3.35 12.07 -15.86
N LEU A 108 -2.62 10.99 -16.07
CA LEU A 108 -1.45 10.63 -15.25
C LEU A 108 -0.33 11.67 -15.37
N LYS A 109 -0.10 12.25 -16.55
CA LYS A 109 0.83 13.38 -16.74
C LYS A 109 0.40 14.61 -15.95
N GLN A 110 -0.89 14.97 -16.00
CA GLN A 110 -1.43 16.09 -15.22
C GLN A 110 -1.30 15.84 -13.71
N LEU A 111 -1.58 14.63 -13.25
CA LEU A 111 -1.42 14.25 -11.84
C LEU A 111 0.04 14.39 -11.40
N LYS A 112 0.99 13.86 -12.18
CA LYS A 112 2.42 14.00 -11.92
C LYS A 112 2.87 15.45 -11.88
N ALA A 113 2.42 16.27 -12.83
CA ALA A 113 2.76 17.70 -12.90
C ALA A 113 2.27 18.48 -11.66
N ARG A 114 1.18 18.02 -11.03
CA ARG A 114 0.65 18.59 -9.78
C ARG A 114 1.28 18.01 -8.51
N GLY A 115 2.30 17.15 -8.64
CA GLY A 115 2.94 16.48 -7.50
C GLY A 115 2.16 15.28 -6.96
N GLY A 116 1.17 14.78 -7.71
CA GLY A 116 0.36 13.64 -7.33
C GLY A 116 1.20 12.36 -7.19
N ARG A 117 0.93 11.62 -6.13
CA ARG A 117 1.54 10.33 -5.79
C ARG A 117 0.46 9.31 -5.50
N GLN A 118 0.78 8.02 -5.66
CA GLN A 118 -0.08 6.96 -5.16
C GLN A 118 0.23 6.69 -3.70
N TYR A 119 -0.79 6.39 -2.91
CA TYR A 119 -0.60 5.95 -1.54
C TYR A 119 -1.45 4.73 -1.18
N CYS A 120 -0.98 3.99 -0.19
CA CYS A 120 -1.72 2.95 0.50
C CYS A 120 -1.53 3.13 2.01
N GLU A 121 -2.63 3.38 2.72
CA GLU A 121 -2.71 3.42 4.18
C GLU A 121 -3.34 2.14 4.70
N ILE A 122 -2.74 1.57 5.73
CA ILE A 122 -3.24 0.40 6.45
C ILE A 122 -3.14 0.71 7.94
N ARG A 123 -4.20 0.43 8.70
CA ARG A 123 -4.21 0.54 10.16
C ARG A 123 -4.09 -0.85 10.77
N PRO A 124 -2.92 -1.25 11.29
CA PRO A 124 -2.70 -2.61 11.77
C PRO A 124 -3.66 -3.04 12.89
N THR A 125 -4.20 -2.10 13.66
CA THR A 125 -5.21 -2.32 14.71
C THR A 125 -6.56 -2.82 14.18
N ASP A 126 -6.86 -2.51 12.93
CA ASP A 126 -8.15 -2.82 12.31
C ASP A 126 -8.12 -4.22 11.68
N PHE A 127 -7.08 -5.02 11.98
CA PHE A 127 -6.90 -6.35 11.42
C PHE A 127 -6.57 -7.40 12.48
N ARG A 128 -7.24 -8.55 12.34
CA ARG A 128 -6.79 -9.80 12.94
C ARG A 128 -5.86 -10.53 11.97
N VAL A 129 -4.65 -10.81 12.39
CA VAL A 129 -3.68 -11.59 11.60
C VAL A 129 -4.09 -13.07 11.57
N VAL A 130 -4.42 -13.58 10.39
CA VAL A 130 -4.75 -14.99 10.14
C VAL A 130 -3.49 -15.78 9.79
N LYS A 131 -2.61 -15.21 8.99
CA LYS A 131 -1.31 -15.81 8.64
C LYS A 131 -0.29 -14.73 8.41
N MET A 132 0.92 -14.96 8.91
CA MET A 132 2.07 -14.11 8.67
C MET A 132 3.24 -14.97 8.21
N LYS A 133 3.92 -14.55 7.14
CA LYS A 133 5.14 -15.17 6.64
C LYS A 133 6.18 -14.06 6.46
N ARG A 134 7.32 -14.21 7.13
CA ARG A 134 8.47 -13.32 7.00
C ARG A 134 9.58 -14.02 6.23
N VAL A 135 10.28 -13.27 5.40
CA VAL A 135 11.56 -13.66 4.79
C VAL A 135 12.49 -12.46 4.96
N ASP A 136 13.66 -12.69 5.55
CA ASP A 136 14.66 -11.66 5.86
C ASP A 136 16.00 -11.87 5.12
N ARG A 137 16.21 -13.01 4.44
CA ARG A 137 17.30 -13.28 3.50
C ARG A 137 16.85 -14.19 2.35
N PRO A 138 17.22 -13.90 1.08
CA PRO A 138 18.01 -12.77 0.60
C PRO A 138 17.18 -11.47 0.39
N TRP A 139 15.93 -11.42 0.85
CA TRP A 139 15.01 -10.30 0.68
C TRP A 139 14.42 -9.87 2.02
N SER A 140 13.98 -8.62 2.16
CA SER A 140 13.13 -8.20 3.28
C SER A 140 11.68 -8.15 2.85
N TRP A 141 10.90 -9.14 3.27
CA TRP A 141 9.56 -9.41 2.76
C TRP A 141 8.63 -9.89 3.87
N LEU A 142 7.42 -9.33 3.91
CA LEU A 142 6.34 -9.73 4.80
C LEU A 142 5.08 -10.01 3.99
N GLY A 143 4.56 -11.23 4.12
CA GLY A 143 3.27 -11.63 3.58
C GLY A 143 2.27 -11.87 4.69
N LEU A 144 1.11 -11.26 4.58
CA LEU A 144 0.05 -11.27 5.57
C LEU A 144 -1.27 -11.70 4.95
N ARG A 145 -2.03 -12.49 5.70
CA ARG A 145 -3.48 -12.70 5.53
C ARG A 145 -4.15 -12.09 6.76
N LEU A 146 -4.94 -11.05 6.53
CA LEU A 146 -5.59 -10.20 7.55
C LEU A 146 -7.13 -10.16 7.45
N LEU A 147 -7.84 -10.60 8.49
CA LEU A 147 -9.28 -10.38 8.55
C LEU A 147 -9.53 -8.96 9.10
N GLY A 148 -10.14 -8.11 8.30
CA GLY A 148 -10.49 -6.74 8.68
C GLY A 148 -11.65 -6.70 9.68
N THR A 149 -11.77 -5.60 10.41
CA THR A 149 -12.96 -5.28 11.21
C THR A 149 -14.19 -5.10 10.33
N ASP A 150 -13.98 -4.73 9.06
CA ASP A 150 -15.00 -4.70 8.01
C ASP A 150 -15.46 -6.10 7.53
N THR A 151 -15.00 -7.17 8.18
CA THR A 151 -15.24 -8.59 7.87
C THR A 151 -14.63 -9.09 6.55
N ARG A 152 -13.88 -8.25 5.84
CA ARG A 152 -13.24 -8.60 4.56
C ARG A 152 -11.88 -9.25 4.79
N GLN A 153 -11.46 -10.02 3.79
CA GLN A 153 -10.21 -10.77 3.81
C GLN A 153 -9.16 -10.04 2.97
N TYR A 154 -8.01 -9.71 3.53
CA TYR A 154 -6.94 -8.99 2.84
C TYR A 154 -5.63 -9.78 2.75
N ALA A 155 -5.16 -10.02 1.54
CA ALA A 155 -3.78 -10.45 1.30
C ALA A 155 -2.91 -9.21 1.11
N LEU A 156 -1.97 -9.00 2.03
CA LEU A 156 -1.03 -7.89 2.03
C LEU A 156 0.38 -8.43 1.88
N THR A 157 1.13 -7.87 0.94
CA THR A 157 2.57 -8.09 0.81
C THR A 157 3.26 -6.75 0.98
N ILE A 158 4.30 -6.70 1.83
CA ILE A 158 5.19 -5.55 1.99
C ILE A 158 6.62 -6.02 1.77
N SER A 159 7.36 -5.39 0.87
CA SER A 159 8.70 -5.86 0.51
C SER A 159 9.68 -4.76 0.12
N LYS A 160 10.93 -4.89 0.56
CA LYS A 160 12.04 -4.07 0.08
C LYS A 160 12.38 -4.43 -1.37
N THR A 161 12.57 -3.43 -2.22
CA THR A 161 12.75 -3.60 -3.67
C THR A 161 14.19 -3.33 -4.13
N ASP A 162 15.04 -2.82 -3.25
CA ASP A 162 16.40 -2.38 -3.53
C ASP A 162 17.41 -2.85 -2.48
N GLY A 163 17.17 -4.02 -1.86
CA GLY A 163 18.12 -4.66 -0.96
C GLY A 163 17.46 -5.32 0.26
N LEU A 164 18.19 -5.31 1.38
CA LEU A 164 17.75 -5.82 2.67
C LEU A 164 17.54 -4.66 3.65
N ASP A 165 16.50 -4.77 4.45
CA ASP A 165 16.18 -3.84 5.54
C ASP A 165 15.44 -4.62 6.65
N PRO A 166 16.16 -5.51 7.37
CA PRO A 166 15.56 -6.40 8.37
C PRO A 166 15.05 -5.64 9.60
N GLU A 167 15.61 -4.47 9.91
CA GLU A 167 15.20 -3.61 11.01
C GLU A 167 13.83 -3.01 10.73
N MET A 168 13.63 -2.40 9.56
CA MET A 168 12.32 -1.89 9.15
C MET A 168 11.32 -3.04 9.02
N LEU A 169 11.74 -4.21 8.51
CA LEU A 169 10.87 -5.40 8.45
C LEU A 169 10.37 -5.82 9.85
N THR A 170 11.23 -5.76 10.86
CA THR A 170 10.87 -6.00 12.26
C THR A 170 9.93 -4.94 12.79
N LEU A 171 10.18 -3.67 12.47
CA LEU A 171 9.29 -2.58 12.85
C LEU A 171 7.89 -2.77 12.26
N ILE A 172 7.78 -3.04 10.95
CA ILE A 172 6.51 -3.34 10.26
C ILE A 172 5.78 -4.51 10.95
N GLN A 173 6.50 -5.62 11.15
CA GLN A 173 5.94 -6.82 11.76
C GLN A 173 5.38 -6.55 13.17
N SER A 174 6.11 -5.76 13.98
CA SER A 174 5.71 -5.45 15.36
C SER A 174 4.35 -4.76 15.43
N ARG A 175 3.98 -3.98 14.40
CA ARG A 175 2.67 -3.31 14.34
C ARG A 175 1.49 -4.28 14.23
N PHE A 176 1.72 -5.46 13.67
CA PHE A 176 0.70 -6.51 13.52
C PHE A 176 0.71 -7.54 14.67
N ALA A 177 1.77 -7.58 15.48
CA ALA A 177 1.96 -8.60 16.53
C ALA A 177 1.08 -8.39 17.78
N GLY A 178 0.49 -7.21 17.97
CA GLY A 178 -0.31 -6.88 19.16
C GLY A 178 -1.70 -7.51 19.25
N HIS A 179 -2.13 -8.31 18.26
CA HIS A 179 -3.53 -8.79 18.15
C HIS A 179 -3.69 -10.32 18.13
N SER A 180 -2.68 -11.07 18.58
CA SER A 180 -2.81 -12.52 18.77
C SER A 180 -3.61 -12.83 20.04
N PHE A 181 -4.94 -12.93 19.91
CA PHE A 181 -5.79 -13.62 20.88
C PHE A 181 -6.49 -14.81 20.22
N GLY A 182 -6.34 -15.98 20.86
CA GLY A 182 -7.22 -17.13 20.67
C GLY A 182 -6.62 -18.28 19.85
N SER A 183 -5.79 -19.10 20.49
CA SER A 183 -5.79 -20.54 20.25
C SER A 183 -7.19 -21.10 20.50
N GLY A 184 -7.77 -21.73 19.49
CA GLY A 184 -8.99 -22.54 19.56
C GLY A 184 -8.95 -23.58 18.48
#